data_AF-A0A6J5CCG9-F1
#
_entry.id   AF-A0A6J5CCG9-F1
#
_cell.length_a   1.000
_cell.length_b   1.000
_cell.length_c   1.000
_cell.angle_alpha   90.00
_cell.angle_beta   90.00
_cell.angle_gamma   90.00
#
_symmetry.space_group_name_H-M   'P 1'
#
loop_
_entity.id
_entity.type
_entity.pdbx_description
1 polymer ?
#
loop_
_entity_poly.entity_id
_entity_poly.type
_entity_poly.pdbx_seq_one_letter_code
_entity_poly.pdbx_strand_id
1 'polypeptide(L)'
;MADPLAVWHTEHINFARLLDILEEQVAELYRGESPNYALMGDILYYMRNFSDRVHHPREDVAYARLAERDPGTQIVVNRLLQEHRVIATAGDELLIRIDEAAGDVVIPRAALEAATATYLIYYRHHLSTEERDVMPRAARVLTEQDWAAVDAAVSASPDPLFGDNVLERFEALRRQIALDAQVSNELGQPPDTH
;
A
#
# COMPACT_ATOMS: atom_id res chain seq x y z
N MET A 1 -1.17 -17.91 17.08
CA MET A 1 -1.10 -17.28 15.74
C MET A 1 -1.58 -15.85 15.92
N ALA A 2 -1.01 -14.90 15.17
CA ALA A 2 -1.52 -13.53 15.17
C ALA A 2 -2.95 -13.52 14.62
N ASP A 3 -3.77 -12.56 15.05
CA ASP A 3 -5.12 -12.38 14.50
C ASP A 3 -5.02 -11.97 13.01
N PRO A 4 -5.55 -12.77 12.06
CA PRO A 4 -5.45 -12.49 10.63
C PRO A 4 -5.97 -11.10 10.24
N LEU A 5 -7.03 -10.62 10.91
CA LEU A 5 -7.59 -9.30 10.63
C LEU A 5 -6.69 -8.18 11.13
N ALA A 6 -6.03 -8.38 12.28
CA ALA A 6 -5.07 -7.41 12.80
C ALA A 6 -3.83 -7.33 11.90
N VAL A 7 -3.38 -8.47 11.35
CA VAL A 7 -2.29 -8.50 10.37
C VAL A 7 -2.69 -7.75 9.11
N TRP A 8 -3.85 -8.08 8.54
CA TRP A 8 -4.40 -7.41 7.35
C TRP A 8 -4.49 -5.88 7.55
N HIS A 9 -5.08 -5.44 8.66
CA HIS A 9 -5.19 -4.02 8.98
C HIS A 9 -3.83 -3.34 9.15
N THR A 10 -2.86 -4.01 9.77
CA THR A 10 -1.51 -3.47 9.94
C THR A 10 -0.81 -3.28 8.59
N GLU A 11 -1.00 -4.21 7.66
CA GLU A 11 -0.47 -4.10 6.30
C GLU A 11 -1.08 -2.88 5.58
N HIS A 12 -2.39 -2.64 5.71
CA HIS A 12 -3.02 -1.43 5.16
C HIS A 12 -2.50 -0.12 5.76
N ILE A 13 -2.28 -0.07 7.08
CA ILE A 13 -1.66 1.09 7.73
C ILE A 13 -0.27 1.35 7.14
N ASN A 14 0.51 0.29 6.93
CA ASN A 14 1.84 0.40 6.36
C ASN A 14 1.80 0.89 4.91
N PHE A 15 0.88 0.36 4.09
CA PHE A 15 0.68 0.83 2.73
C PHE A 15 0.25 2.30 2.68
N ALA A 16 -0.71 2.71 3.52
CA ALA A 16 -1.14 4.10 3.61
C ALA A 16 0.03 5.05 3.89
N ARG A 17 0.92 4.69 4.83
CA ARG A 17 2.13 5.48 5.12
C ARG A 17 3.05 5.62 3.91
N LEU A 18 3.24 4.55 3.14
CA LEU A 18 4.08 4.61 1.94
C LEU A 18 3.45 5.48 0.85
N LEU A 19 2.12 5.44 0.71
CA LEU A 19 1.39 6.30 -0.21
C LEU A 19 1.48 7.78 0.20
N ASP A 20 1.46 8.08 1.50
CA ASP A 20 1.65 9.44 2.01
C ASP A 20 3.05 9.98 1.69
N ILE A 21 4.09 9.16 1.89
CA ILE A 21 5.47 9.52 1.52
C ILE A 21 5.57 9.77 0.01
N LEU A 22 4.97 8.90 -0.81
CA LEU A 22 4.97 9.04 -2.27
C LEU A 22 4.27 10.34 -2.72
N GLU A 23 3.16 10.68 -2.08
CA GLU A 23 2.45 11.95 -2.32
C GLU A 23 3.32 13.15 -1.97
N GLU A 24 4.01 13.13 -0.83
CA GLU A 24 4.89 14.21 -0.41
C GLU A 24 6.07 14.40 -1.37
N GLN A 25 6.65 13.29 -1.87
CA GLN A 25 7.71 13.37 -2.87
C GLN A 25 7.25 14.06 -4.16
N VAL A 26 6.01 13.85 -4.60
CA VAL A 26 5.46 14.58 -5.75
C VAL A 26 5.09 16.02 -5.39
N ALA A 27 4.72 16.28 -4.13
CA ALA A 27 4.45 17.63 -3.64
C ALA A 27 5.68 18.55 -3.75
N GLU A 28 6.89 18.01 -3.60
CA GLU A 28 8.16 18.74 -3.78
C GLU A 28 8.26 19.39 -5.16
N LEU A 29 7.76 18.73 -6.21
CA LEU A 29 7.74 19.31 -7.54
C LEU A 29 6.98 20.65 -7.52
N TYR A 30 5.81 20.74 -6.88
CA TYR A 30 5.03 21.98 -6.81
C TYR A 30 5.75 23.11 -6.08
N ARG A 31 6.70 22.78 -5.20
CA ARG A 31 7.57 23.75 -4.53
C ARG A 31 8.78 24.18 -5.37
N GLY A 32 8.97 23.57 -6.55
CA GLY A 32 10.13 23.79 -7.41
C GLY A 32 11.36 23.02 -6.95
N GLU A 33 11.17 22.05 -6.05
CA GLU A 33 12.21 21.17 -5.53
C GLU A 33 12.24 19.85 -6.31
N SER A 34 13.30 19.07 -6.10
CA SER A 34 13.48 17.76 -6.74
C SER A 34 13.04 16.65 -5.79
N PRO A 35 12.11 15.77 -6.20
CA PRO A 35 11.75 14.57 -5.45
C PRO A 35 12.94 13.64 -5.25
N ASN A 36 12.88 12.83 -4.20
CA ASN A 36 13.78 11.69 -4.07
C ASN A 36 13.27 10.51 -4.91
N TYR A 37 13.65 10.47 -6.19
CA TYR A 37 13.24 9.41 -7.12
C TYR A 37 13.65 8.01 -6.68
N ALA A 38 14.79 7.85 -6.00
CA ALA A 38 15.23 6.56 -5.46
C ALA A 38 14.26 6.06 -4.38
N LEU A 39 13.84 6.94 -3.47
CA LEU A 39 12.86 6.64 -2.43
C LEU A 39 11.49 6.26 -3.04
N MET A 40 11.03 7.00 -4.06
CA MET A 40 9.80 6.67 -4.78
C MET A 40 9.88 5.29 -5.45
N GLY A 41 11.03 4.98 -6.06
CA GLY A 41 11.30 3.66 -6.66
C GLY A 41 11.30 2.52 -5.62
N ASP A 42 11.86 2.75 -4.43
CA ASP A 42 11.81 1.78 -3.33
C ASP A 42 10.38 1.54 -2.81
N ILE A 43 9.56 2.59 -2.71
CA ILE A 43 8.13 2.45 -2.37
C ILE A 43 7.45 1.53 -3.39
N LEU A 44 7.55 1.81 -4.68
CA LEU A 44 6.91 0.97 -5.69
C LEU A 44 7.46 -0.44 -5.75
N TYR A 45 8.76 -0.61 -5.51
CA TYR A 45 9.33 -1.94 -5.40
C TYR A 45 8.72 -2.71 -4.22
N TYR A 46 8.54 -2.08 -3.06
CA TYR A 46 7.87 -2.71 -1.92
C TYR A 46 6.42 -3.06 -2.26
N MET A 47 5.65 -2.11 -2.79
CA MET A 47 4.23 -2.33 -3.14
C MET A 47 4.08 -3.48 -4.15
N ARG A 48 4.96 -3.57 -5.15
CA ARG A 48 4.94 -4.65 -6.15
C ARG A 48 5.36 -6.01 -5.61
N ASN A 49 6.34 -6.07 -4.71
CA ASN A 49 6.91 -7.34 -4.25
C ASN A 49 6.24 -7.89 -3.00
N PHE A 50 5.70 -7.01 -2.16
CA PHE A 50 5.00 -7.41 -0.96
C PHE A 50 3.48 -7.30 -1.16
N SER A 51 2.95 -6.14 -1.56
CA SER A 51 1.51 -6.04 -1.70
C SER A 51 0.96 -6.92 -2.83
N ASP A 52 1.40 -6.72 -4.08
CA ASP A 52 0.84 -7.44 -5.23
C ASP A 52 1.09 -8.96 -5.21
N ARG A 53 2.16 -9.41 -4.53
CA ARG A 53 2.61 -10.82 -4.57
C ARG A 53 2.41 -11.58 -3.27
N VAL A 54 2.11 -10.89 -2.17
CA VAL A 54 1.92 -11.51 -0.85
C VAL A 54 0.59 -11.09 -0.24
N HIS A 55 0.29 -9.79 -0.20
CA HIS A 55 -0.98 -9.28 0.34
C HIS A 55 -2.17 -9.60 -0.58
N HIS A 56 -2.23 -9.05 -1.79
CA HIS A 56 -3.36 -9.25 -2.70
C HIS A 56 -3.70 -10.74 -2.94
N PRO A 57 -2.75 -11.69 -3.08
CA PRO A 57 -3.11 -13.11 -3.21
C PRO A 57 -3.79 -13.72 -1.97
N ARG A 58 -3.48 -13.21 -0.76
CA ARG A 58 -4.20 -13.60 0.46
C ARG A 58 -5.63 -13.05 0.43
N GLU A 59 -5.79 -11.80 0.00
CA GLU A 59 -7.08 -11.16 -0.14
C GLU A 59 -7.95 -11.83 -1.19
N ASP A 60 -7.39 -12.20 -2.35
CA ASP A 60 -8.10 -12.94 -3.40
C ASP A 60 -8.75 -14.22 -2.85
N VAL A 61 -8.05 -14.95 -1.98
CA VAL A 61 -8.58 -16.12 -1.28
C VAL A 61 -9.66 -15.71 -0.28
N ALA A 62 -9.42 -14.69 0.54
CA ALA A 62 -10.39 -14.22 1.52
C ALA A 62 -11.70 -13.74 0.85
N TYR A 63 -11.59 -13.04 -0.27
CA TYR A 63 -12.69 -12.57 -1.11
C TYR A 63 -13.51 -13.71 -1.68
N ALA A 64 -12.86 -14.75 -2.19
CA ALA A 64 -13.54 -15.94 -2.70
C ALA A 64 -14.36 -16.62 -1.60
N ARG A 65 -13.75 -16.83 -0.42
CA ARG A 65 -14.44 -17.40 0.76
C ARG A 65 -15.58 -16.51 1.25
N LEU A 66 -15.36 -15.20 1.25
CA LEU A 66 -16.37 -14.23 1.67
C LEU A 66 -17.57 -14.24 0.73
N ALA A 67 -17.35 -14.32 -0.58
CA ALA A 67 -18.44 -14.41 -1.56
C ALA A 67 -19.26 -15.71 -1.43
N GLU A 68 -18.61 -16.83 -1.08
CA GLU A 68 -19.29 -18.10 -0.80
C GLU A 68 -20.21 -18.01 0.44
N ARG A 69 -19.78 -17.29 1.47
CA ARG A 69 -20.46 -17.24 2.79
C ARG A 69 -21.40 -16.06 2.98
N ASP A 70 -21.13 -14.93 2.33
CA ASP A 70 -21.96 -13.72 2.27
C ASP A 70 -22.12 -13.30 0.80
N PRO A 71 -23.03 -13.94 0.03
CA PRO A 71 -23.22 -13.66 -1.40
C PRO A 71 -23.55 -12.19 -1.72
N GLY A 72 -24.02 -11.41 -0.74
CA GLY A 72 -24.23 -9.96 -0.89
C GLY A 72 -22.94 -9.18 -1.15
N THR A 73 -21.78 -9.78 -0.92
CA THR A 73 -20.46 -9.18 -1.15
C THR A 73 -19.93 -9.37 -2.58
N GLN A 74 -20.56 -10.22 -3.40
CA GLN A 74 -20.05 -10.62 -4.72
C GLN A 74 -19.68 -9.42 -5.60
N ILE A 75 -20.51 -8.35 -5.58
CA ILE A 75 -20.27 -7.16 -6.39
C ILE A 75 -19.03 -6.40 -5.91
N VAL A 76 -18.88 -6.19 -4.60
CA VAL A 76 -17.74 -5.44 -4.05
C VAL A 76 -16.44 -6.22 -4.22
N VAL A 77 -16.43 -7.53 -3.97
CA VAL A 77 -15.20 -8.33 -4.15
C VAL A 77 -14.79 -8.43 -5.63
N ASN A 78 -15.73 -8.56 -6.56
CA ASN A 78 -15.41 -8.58 -7.99
C ASN A 78 -14.80 -7.25 -8.46
N ARG A 79 -15.27 -6.13 -7.88
CA ARG A 79 -14.69 -4.82 -8.12
C ARG A 79 -13.27 -4.74 -7.56
N LEU A 80 -13.04 -5.17 -6.32
CA LEU A 80 -11.72 -5.14 -5.68
C LEU A 80 -10.70 -6.02 -6.42
N LEU A 81 -11.10 -7.20 -6.88
CA LEU A 81 -10.26 -8.05 -7.75
C LEU A 81 -9.86 -7.36 -9.06
N GLN A 82 -10.72 -6.49 -9.60
CA GLN A 82 -10.36 -5.67 -10.76
C GLN A 82 -9.44 -4.52 -10.36
N GLU A 83 -9.64 -3.92 -9.18
CA GLU A 83 -8.78 -2.87 -8.64
C GLU A 83 -7.36 -3.38 -8.41
N HIS A 84 -7.12 -4.63 -7.94
CA HIS A 84 -5.78 -5.24 -7.86
C HIS A 84 -5.02 -5.13 -9.20
N ARG A 85 -5.69 -5.45 -10.32
CA ARG A 85 -5.09 -5.39 -11.67
C ARG A 85 -4.81 -3.95 -12.11
N VAL A 86 -5.72 -3.03 -11.78
CA VAL A 86 -5.56 -1.60 -12.11
C VAL A 86 -4.41 -1.01 -11.32
N ILE A 87 -4.31 -1.31 -10.03
CA ILE A 87 -3.23 -0.90 -9.13
C ILE A 87 -1.88 -1.38 -9.66
N ALA A 88 -1.76 -2.67 -9.98
CA ALA A 88 -0.52 -3.23 -10.52
C ALA A 88 -0.10 -2.51 -11.83
N THR A 89 -1.06 -2.28 -12.74
CA THR A 89 -0.81 -1.57 -14.00
C THR A 89 -0.38 -0.12 -13.77
N ALA A 90 -1.06 0.60 -12.87
CA ALA A 90 -0.75 1.97 -12.53
C ALA A 90 0.63 2.09 -11.84
N GLY A 91 1.00 1.10 -11.03
CA GLY A 91 2.32 1.01 -10.39
C GLY A 91 3.44 0.81 -11.41
N ASP A 92 3.26 -0.10 -12.38
CA ASP A 92 4.24 -0.31 -13.46
C ASP A 92 4.42 0.96 -14.31
N GLU A 93 3.31 1.64 -14.67
CA GLU A 93 3.36 2.91 -15.41
C GLU A 93 4.07 4.00 -14.61
N LEU A 94 3.78 4.13 -13.31
CA LEU A 94 4.42 5.14 -12.46
C LEU A 94 5.93 4.88 -12.32
N LEU A 95 6.35 3.62 -12.19
CA LEU A 95 7.77 3.28 -12.12
C LEU A 95 8.51 3.70 -13.39
N ILE A 96 7.91 3.49 -14.57
CA ILE A 96 8.46 3.97 -15.85
C ILE A 96 8.67 5.49 -15.80
N ARG A 97 7.68 6.25 -15.31
CA ARG A 97 7.80 7.72 -15.21
C ARG A 97 8.86 8.18 -14.22
N ILE A 98 9.04 7.46 -13.12
CA ILE A 98 10.12 7.73 -12.14
C ILE A 98 11.48 7.47 -12.77
N ASP A 99 11.66 6.34 -13.44
CA ASP A 99 12.94 5.95 -14.07
C ASP A 99 13.34 6.91 -15.19
N GLU A 100 12.38 7.29 -16.04
CA GLU A 100 12.59 8.31 -17.07
C GLU A 100 12.99 9.67 -16.43
N ALA A 101 12.40 10.05 -15.30
CA ALA A 101 12.63 11.35 -14.66
C ALA A 101 13.98 11.39 -13.94
N ALA A 102 14.40 10.27 -13.37
CA ALA A 102 15.71 10.08 -12.77
C ALA A 102 16.85 10.03 -13.82
N GLY A 103 16.55 9.61 -15.04
CA GLY A 103 17.51 9.44 -16.14
C GLY A 103 17.79 10.69 -16.97
N ASP A 104 17.42 11.89 -16.50
CA ASP A 104 17.49 13.16 -17.24
C ASP A 104 16.77 13.15 -18.60
N VAL A 105 15.80 12.24 -18.78
CA VAL A 105 14.91 12.27 -19.95
C VAL A 105 13.96 13.44 -19.76
N VAL A 106 13.78 14.27 -20.81
CA VAL A 106 12.81 15.37 -20.78
C VAL A 106 11.39 14.77 -20.79
N ILE A 107 10.88 14.44 -19.60
CA ILE A 107 9.46 14.14 -19.40
C ILE A 107 8.73 15.44 -19.07
N PRO A 108 7.50 15.65 -19.60
CA PRO A 108 6.59 16.59 -18.98
C PRO A 108 6.35 16.19 -17.53
N ARG A 109 6.80 17.01 -16.57
CA ARG A 109 6.50 16.88 -15.13
C ARG A 109 5.04 16.49 -14.83
N ALA A 110 4.11 17.04 -15.60
CA ALA A 110 2.68 16.72 -15.54
C ALA A 110 2.35 15.23 -15.76
N ALA A 111 3.16 14.48 -16.52
CA ALA A 111 2.97 13.05 -16.73
C ALA A 111 3.31 12.24 -15.48
N LEU A 112 4.40 12.59 -14.78
CA LEU A 112 4.74 11.98 -13.49
C LEU A 112 3.67 12.30 -12.45
N GLU A 113 3.26 13.56 -12.35
CA GLU A 113 2.18 13.99 -11.44
C GLU A 113 0.87 13.23 -11.71
N ALA A 114 0.49 13.08 -12.98
CA ALA A 114 -0.72 12.35 -13.36
C ALA A 114 -0.64 10.85 -13.06
N ALA A 115 0.51 10.22 -13.32
CA ALA A 115 0.74 8.81 -13.00
C ALA A 115 0.67 8.58 -11.48
N THR A 116 1.30 9.44 -10.69
CA THR A 116 1.26 9.35 -9.23
C THR A 116 -0.15 9.55 -8.70
N ALA A 117 -0.86 10.59 -9.16
CA ALA A 117 -2.24 10.84 -8.75
C ALA A 117 -3.15 9.64 -9.06
N THR A 118 -2.99 9.03 -10.23
CA THR A 118 -3.74 7.83 -10.62
C THR A 118 -3.48 6.68 -9.65
N TYR A 119 -2.21 6.37 -9.39
CA TYR A 119 -1.82 5.30 -8.47
C TYR A 119 -2.38 5.53 -7.05
N LEU A 120 -2.17 6.73 -6.49
CA LEU A 120 -2.64 7.11 -5.15
C LEU A 120 -4.17 7.01 -5.03
N ILE A 121 -4.93 7.49 -6.02
CA ILE A 121 -6.40 7.46 -5.99
C ILE A 121 -6.91 6.01 -5.96
N TYR A 122 -6.40 5.16 -6.85
CA TYR A 122 -6.84 3.76 -6.90
C TYR A 122 -6.48 3.02 -5.61
N TYR A 123 -5.23 3.16 -5.14
CA TYR A 123 -4.77 2.44 -3.97
C TYR A 123 -5.50 2.88 -2.69
N ARG A 124 -5.65 4.19 -2.46
CA ARG A 124 -6.37 4.70 -1.27
C ARG A 124 -7.85 4.33 -1.30
N HIS A 125 -8.49 4.37 -2.47
CA HIS A 125 -9.87 3.92 -2.62
C HIS A 125 -10.03 2.43 -2.29
N HIS A 126 -9.09 1.61 -2.78
CA HIS A 126 -9.06 0.17 -2.56
C HIS A 126 -8.99 -0.15 -1.07
N LEU A 127 -7.95 0.35 -0.37
CA LEU A 127 -7.77 0.17 1.08
C LEU A 127 -9.00 0.64 1.86
N SER A 128 -9.55 1.82 1.51
CA SER A 128 -10.73 2.34 2.20
C SER A 128 -11.96 1.46 2.03
N THR A 129 -12.12 0.81 0.87
CA THR A 129 -13.26 -0.08 0.60
C THR A 129 -13.10 -1.39 1.37
N GLU A 130 -11.89 -1.93 1.45
CA GLU A 130 -11.62 -3.16 2.20
C GLU A 130 -11.88 -2.98 3.69
N GLU A 131 -11.27 -1.94 4.27
CA GLU A 131 -11.39 -1.60 5.69
C GLU A 131 -12.85 -1.36 6.10
N ARG A 132 -13.61 -0.64 5.26
CA ARG A 132 -14.99 -0.26 5.58
C ARG A 132 -15.99 -1.38 5.30
N ASP A 133 -15.84 -2.07 4.18
CA ASP A 133 -16.90 -2.90 3.61
C ASP A 133 -16.58 -4.40 3.63
N VAL A 134 -15.31 -4.79 3.53
CA VAL A 134 -14.89 -6.20 3.41
C VAL A 134 -14.46 -6.80 4.74
N MET A 135 -13.46 -6.21 5.41
CA MET A 135 -12.89 -6.76 6.64
C MET A 135 -13.94 -6.96 7.75
N PRO A 136 -14.90 -6.03 7.98
CA PRO A 136 -15.95 -6.24 8.98
C PRO A 136 -16.89 -7.41 8.64
N ARG A 137 -17.06 -7.72 7.35
CA ARG A 137 -17.87 -8.87 6.92
C ARG A 137 -17.08 -10.15 7.05
N ALA A 138 -15.81 -10.14 6.61
CA ALA A 138 -14.89 -11.26 6.76
C ALA A 138 -14.80 -11.70 8.23
N ALA A 139 -14.66 -10.74 9.16
CA ALA A 139 -14.64 -10.99 10.59
C ALA A 139 -15.88 -11.69 11.14
N ARG A 140 -17.05 -11.49 10.52
CA ARG A 140 -18.31 -12.07 10.98
C ARG A 140 -18.57 -13.47 10.42
N VAL A 141 -18.10 -13.75 9.20
CA VAL A 141 -18.53 -14.96 8.47
C VAL A 141 -17.41 -15.93 8.13
N LEU A 142 -16.15 -15.49 8.06
CA LEU A 142 -15.02 -16.39 7.80
C LEU A 142 -14.69 -17.20 9.06
N THR A 143 -14.48 -18.48 8.85
CA THR A 143 -14.13 -19.45 9.88
C THR A 143 -12.61 -19.61 9.98
N GLU A 144 -12.15 -20.28 11.04
CA GLU A 144 -10.73 -20.63 11.20
C GLU A 144 -10.18 -21.41 9.99
N GLN A 145 -11.00 -22.28 9.37
CA GLN A 145 -10.60 -23.02 8.18
C GLN A 145 -10.41 -22.12 6.96
N ASP A 146 -11.23 -21.07 6.83
CA ASP A 146 -11.09 -20.11 5.73
C ASP A 146 -9.82 -19.29 5.92
N TRP A 147 -9.54 -18.83 7.14
CA TRP A 147 -8.30 -18.11 7.47
C TRP A 147 -7.05 -18.97 7.29
N ALA A 148 -7.11 -20.26 7.64
CA ALA A 148 -6.02 -21.19 7.35
C ALA A 148 -5.76 -21.34 5.84
N ALA A 149 -6.80 -21.24 5.00
CA ALA A 149 -6.65 -21.24 3.54
C ALA A 149 -6.05 -19.92 3.03
N VAL A 150 -6.41 -18.78 3.64
CA VAL A 150 -5.80 -17.47 3.36
C VAL A 150 -4.32 -17.48 3.69
N ASP A 151 -3.94 -17.95 4.88
CA ASP A 151 -2.53 -18.02 5.31
C ASP A 151 -1.70 -18.96 4.41
N ALA A 152 -2.32 -20.01 3.88
CA ALA A 152 -1.67 -20.96 2.98
C ALA A 152 -1.57 -20.47 1.52
N ALA A 153 -2.20 -19.33 1.17
CA ALA A 153 -2.24 -18.81 -0.20
C ALA A 153 -0.84 -18.44 -0.72
N VAL A 154 0.04 -17.97 0.16
CA VAL A 154 1.40 -17.56 -0.16
C VAL A 154 2.35 -18.19 0.85
N SER A 155 3.55 -18.57 0.39
CA SER A 155 4.58 -19.05 1.32
C SER A 155 4.95 -17.95 2.31
N ALA A 156 5.14 -18.34 3.58
CA ALA A 156 5.60 -17.42 4.60
C ALA A 156 6.86 -16.68 4.14
N SER A 157 6.74 -15.37 3.93
CA SER A 157 7.82 -14.47 3.60
C SER A 157 7.78 -13.32 4.61
N PRO A 158 8.88 -13.02 5.31
CA PRO A 158 8.90 -11.90 6.23
C PRO A 158 8.71 -10.59 5.47
N ASP A 159 7.99 -9.64 6.08
CA ASP A 159 7.89 -8.28 5.54
C ASP A 159 9.30 -7.66 5.44
N PRO A 160 9.76 -7.27 4.24
CA PRO A 160 11.12 -6.85 4.02
C PRO A 160 11.43 -5.41 4.47
N LEU A 161 10.43 -4.63 4.90
CA LEU A 161 10.56 -3.23 5.32
C LEU A 161 10.09 -2.99 6.75
N PHE A 162 8.93 -3.53 7.13
CA PHE A 162 8.32 -3.35 8.45
C PHE A 162 8.56 -4.53 9.40
N GLY A 163 9.11 -5.64 8.90
CA GLY A 163 9.50 -6.79 9.70
C GLY A 163 10.84 -6.62 10.41
N ASP A 164 11.26 -7.66 11.14
CA ASP A 164 12.50 -7.64 11.93
C ASP A 164 13.77 -7.59 11.06
N ASN A 165 13.72 -8.20 9.86
CA ASN A 165 14.85 -8.31 8.94
C ASN A 165 14.66 -7.40 7.73
N VAL A 166 14.92 -6.11 7.93
CA VAL A 166 14.82 -5.10 6.88
C VAL A 166 15.93 -5.29 5.85
N LEU A 167 15.56 -5.35 4.57
CA LEU A 167 16.54 -5.44 3.49
C LEU A 167 17.30 -4.13 3.33
N GLU A 168 18.59 -4.20 2.99
CA GLU A 168 19.50 -3.05 2.85
C GLU A 168 18.92 -1.93 1.95
N ARG A 169 18.24 -2.32 0.85
CA ARG A 169 17.58 -1.36 -0.06
C ARG A 169 16.58 -0.44 0.65
N PHE A 170 15.93 -0.94 1.71
CA PHE A 170 14.85 -0.25 2.40
C PHE A 170 15.33 0.59 3.57
N GLU A 171 16.64 0.66 3.84
CA GLU A 171 17.16 1.46 4.95
C GLU A 171 16.83 2.96 4.81
N ALA A 172 16.94 3.50 3.60
CA ALA A 172 16.59 4.90 3.35
C ALA A 172 15.11 5.17 3.59
N LEU A 173 14.25 4.29 3.08
CA LEU A 173 12.80 4.37 3.29
C LEU A 173 12.42 4.21 4.76
N ARG A 174 13.07 3.28 5.49
CA ARG A 174 12.86 3.10 6.93
C ARG A 174 13.24 4.36 7.73
N ARG A 175 14.34 5.02 7.36
CA ARG A 175 14.71 6.31 7.97
C ARG A 175 13.66 7.39 7.69
N GLN A 176 13.16 7.47 6.46
CA GLN A 176 12.10 8.43 6.12
C GLN A 176 10.83 8.19 6.95
N ILE A 177 10.36 6.95 7.04
CA ILE A 177 9.19 6.58 7.85
C ILE A 177 9.37 7.00 9.32
N ALA A 178 10.58 6.83 9.87
CA ALA A 178 10.88 7.23 11.24
C ALA A 178 10.86 8.76 11.43
N LEU A 179 11.30 9.53 10.44
CA LEU A 179 11.25 11.00 10.46
C LEU A 179 9.81 11.50 10.41
N ASP A 180 8.98 10.97 9.51
CA ASP A 180 7.59 11.40 9.36
C ASP A 180 6.75 11.09 10.61
N ALA A 181 7.05 9.96 11.27
CA ALA A 181 6.44 9.60 12.54
C ALA A 181 6.81 10.57 13.68
N GLN A 182 8.03 11.10 13.70
CA GLN A 182 8.45 12.11 14.68
C GLN A 182 7.70 13.43 14.45
N VAL A 183 7.67 13.90 13.20
CA VAL A 183 6.96 15.13 12.81
C VAL A 183 5.47 15.04 13.13
N SER A 184 4.84 13.90 12.84
CA SER A 184 3.42 13.67 13.14
C SER A 184 3.13 13.71 14.65
N ASN A 185 4.03 13.20 15.48
CA ASN A 185 3.88 13.25 16.94
C ASN A 185 4.04 14.67 17.49
N GLU A 186 4.95 15.47 16.93
CA GLU A 186 5.16 16.87 17.32
C GLU A 186 3.97 17.76 16.93
N LEU A 187 3.40 17.57 15.74
CA LEU A 187 2.20 18.31 15.29
C LEU A 187 0.91 17.90 16.03
N GLY A 188 0.90 16.71 16.64
CA GLY A 188 -0.22 16.20 17.45
C GLY A 188 -0.21 16.67 18.92
N GLN A 189 0.85 17.34 19.39
CA GLN A 189 0.90 17.89 20.74
C GLN A 189 0.21 19.27 20.80
N PRO A 190 -0.73 19.50 21.74
CA PRO A 190 -1.29 20.84 21.94
C PRO A 190 -0.17 21.80 22.36
N PRO A 191 -0.22 23.09 21.96
CA PRO A 191 0.80 24.06 22.36
C PRO A 191 0.83 24.16 23.88
N ASP A 192 2.02 24.05 24.47
CA ASP A 192 2.24 24.24 25.90
C ASP A 192 1.71 25.61 26.33
N THR A 193 0.56 25.61 27.00
CA THR A 193 0.03 26.80 27.67
C THR A 193 0.85 27.02 28.94
N HIS A 194 1.85 27.90 28.86
CA HIS A 194 2.48 28.53 30.01
C HIS A 194 1.73 29.77 30.47
#